data_AF-A0A8J6I059-F1
#
_entry.id   AF-A0A8J6I059-F1
#
_cell.length_a   1.000
_cell.length_b   1.000
_cell.length_c   1.000
_cell.angle_alpha   90.00
_cell.angle_beta   90.00
_cell.angle_gamma   90.00
#
_symmetry.space_group_name_H-M   'P 1'
#
loop_
_entity.id
_entity.type
_entity.pdbx_description
1 polymer ?
#
loop_
_entity_poly.entity_id
_entity_poly.type
_entity_poly.pdbx_seq_one_letter_code
_entity_poly.pdbx_strand_id
1 'polypeptide(L)'
;MLISNQQVNSVIKAYEVTRNQKNRTIQPTESVRRGDSLLLSPEARELHLIQKNIAQTPEVRSDLVAKLKESIDKGEYQVSSEQVAHRMLVRSLVDRIVGG
;
A
#
# COMPACT_ATOMS: atom_id res chain seq x y z
N MET A 1 -21.85 8.09 -25.35
CA MET A 1 -21.01 6.92 -25.02
C MET A 1 -19.93 6.81 -26.08
N LEU A 2 -18.66 7.05 -25.74
CA LEU A 2 -17.54 6.80 -26.65
C LEU A 2 -16.86 5.50 -26.23
N ILE A 3 -17.21 4.40 -26.90
CA ILE A 3 -16.45 3.15 -26.79
C ILE A 3 -15.18 3.36 -27.63
N SER A 4 -14.02 3.30 -26.97
CA SER A 4 -12.72 3.52 -27.62
C SER A 4 -12.38 2.33 -28.52
N ASN A 5 -12.15 2.60 -29.81
CA ASN A 5 -11.76 1.61 -30.83
C ASN A 5 -10.51 0.80 -30.43
N GLN A 6 -9.68 1.33 -29.52
CA GLN A 6 -8.49 0.65 -28.99
C GLN A 6 -8.83 -0.59 -28.15
N GLN A 7 -9.93 -0.53 -27.38
CA GLN A 7 -10.34 -1.64 -26.50
C GLN A 7 -10.99 -2.79 -27.28
N VAL A 8 -11.62 -2.49 -28.42
CA VAL A 8 -12.20 -3.52 -29.29
C VAL A 8 -11.09 -4.30 -30.02
N ASN A 9 -10.03 -3.61 -30.43
CA ASN A 9 -8.90 -4.22 -31.15
C ASN A 9 -8.08 -5.18 -30.27
N SER A 10 -7.94 -4.89 -28.97
CA SER A 10 -7.24 -5.78 -28.04
C SER A 10 -8.01 -7.07 -27.77
N VAL A 11 -9.35 -7.01 -27.76
CA VAL A 11 -10.19 -8.21 -27.65
C VAL A 11 -10.11 -9.05 -28.93
N ILE A 12 -10.16 -8.46 -30.13
CA ILE A 12 -10.03 -9.21 -31.39
C ILE A 12 -8.68 -9.93 -31.47
N LYS A 13 -7.57 -9.26 -31.11
CA LYS A 13 -6.23 -9.90 -31.06
C LYS A 13 -6.19 -11.07 -30.08
N ALA A 14 -6.84 -10.97 -28.92
CA ALA A 14 -6.87 -12.07 -27.95
C ALA A 14 -7.62 -13.31 -28.48
N TYR A 15 -8.69 -13.10 -29.26
CA TYR A 15 -9.43 -14.20 -29.90
C TYR A 15 -8.66 -14.84 -31.07
N GLU A 16 -7.90 -14.07 -31.85
CA GLU A 16 -7.10 -14.60 -32.96
C GLU A 16 -5.90 -15.45 -32.48
N VAL A 17 -5.26 -15.07 -31.36
CA VAL A 17 -4.18 -15.85 -30.74
C VAL A 17 -4.69 -17.22 -30.26
N THR A 18 -5.96 -17.30 -29.89
CA THR A 18 -6.60 -18.56 -29.46
C THR A 18 -6.93 -19.48 -30.64
N ARG A 19 -7.15 -18.94 -31.85
CA ARG A 19 -7.52 -19.75 -33.04
C ARG A 19 -6.33 -20.43 -33.72
N ASN A 20 -5.15 -19.83 -33.67
CA ASN A 20 -3.95 -20.34 -34.36
C ASN A 20 -3.17 -21.42 -33.58
N GLN A 21 -3.63 -21.85 -32.40
CA GLN A 21 -3.00 -22.93 -31.62
C GLN A 21 -3.57 -24.33 -31.91
N LYS A 22 -4.47 -24.50 -32.89
CA LYS A 22 -5.05 -25.81 -33.23
C LYS A 22 -4.14 -26.71 -34.09
N ASN A 23 -2.96 -26.24 -34.53
CA ASN A 23 -2.03 -26.99 -35.40
C ASN A 23 -0.58 -27.02 -34.87
N ARG A 24 -0.34 -27.37 -33.61
CA ARG A 24 0.98 -27.88 -33.20
C ARG A 24 0.87 -29.12 -32.32
N THR A 25 1.62 -30.12 -32.77
CA THR A 25 1.84 -31.47 -32.30
C THR A 25 2.12 -31.60 -30.80
N ILE A 26 1.67 -32.74 -30.29
CA ILE A 26 1.61 -33.19 -28.88
C ILE A 26 2.99 -33.14 -28.20
N GLN A 27 3.05 -32.52 -27.01
CA GLN A 27 4.09 -32.72 -25.99
C GLN A 27 3.41 -32.98 -24.63
N PRO A 28 4.10 -33.68 -23.70
CA PRO A 28 3.47 -34.39 -22.58
C PRO A 28 2.73 -33.43 -21.65
N THR A 29 1.53 -33.83 -21.22
CA THR A 29 0.73 -33.16 -20.21
C THR A 29 1.52 -33.05 -18.90
N GLU A 30 2.18 -31.92 -18.68
CA GLU A 30 2.32 -31.41 -17.33
C GLU A 30 0.91 -31.13 -16.83
N SER A 31 0.52 -31.87 -15.80
CA SER A 31 -0.73 -31.65 -15.08
C SER A 31 -0.80 -30.17 -14.70
N VAL A 32 -1.59 -29.39 -15.43
CA VAL A 32 -2.00 -28.05 -15.03
C VAL A 32 -2.74 -28.26 -13.72
N ARG A 33 -2.03 -28.15 -12.61
CA ARG A 33 -2.64 -27.96 -11.30
C ARG A 33 -3.51 -26.74 -11.49
N ARG A 34 -4.83 -26.96 -11.58
CA ARG A 34 -5.83 -25.91 -11.47
C ARG A 34 -5.65 -25.34 -10.07
N GLY A 35 -4.71 -24.41 -9.94
CA GLY A 35 -4.49 -23.66 -8.74
C GLY A 35 -5.64 -22.68 -8.61
N ASP A 36 -6.18 -22.54 -7.40
CA ASP A 36 -7.13 -21.48 -7.10
C ASP A 36 -6.50 -20.13 -7.44
N SER A 37 -7.22 -19.34 -8.24
CA SER A 37 -6.82 -17.98 -8.57
C SER A 37 -7.38 -17.04 -7.51
N LEU A 38 -6.50 -16.48 -6.68
CA LEU A 38 -6.85 -15.47 -5.69
C LEU A 38 -6.86 -14.09 -6.35
N LEU A 39 -8.05 -13.55 -6.61
CA LEU A 39 -8.24 -12.17 -7.03
C LEU A 39 -8.51 -11.31 -5.78
N LEU A 40 -7.52 -10.52 -5.36
CA LEU A 40 -7.75 -9.52 -4.32
C LEU A 40 -8.75 -8.46 -4.81
N SER A 41 -9.69 -8.10 -3.94
CA SER A 41 -10.56 -6.95 -4.14
C SER A 41 -9.73 -5.67 -4.27
N PRO A 42 -10.24 -4.62 -4.91
CA PRO A 42 -9.55 -3.33 -5.01
C PRO A 42 -9.08 -2.79 -3.64
N GLU A 43 -9.95 -2.86 -2.62
CA GLU A 43 -9.70 -2.38 -1.26
C GLU A 43 -8.58 -3.18 -0.59
N ALA A 44 -8.55 -4.50 -0.79
CA ALA A 44 -7.50 -5.35 -0.26
C ALA A 44 -6.13 -5.02 -0.88
N ARG A 45 -6.09 -4.63 -2.16
CA ARG A 45 -4.84 -4.18 -2.82
C ARG A 45 -4.36 -2.85 -2.25
N GLU A 46 -5.29 -1.92 -2.00
CA GLU A 46 -4.96 -0.64 -1.38
C GLU A 46 -4.40 -0.82 0.03
N LEU A 47 -5.03 -1.66 0.87
CA LEU A 47 -4.52 -1.98 2.20
C LEU A 47 -3.14 -2.63 2.14
N HIS A 48 -2.90 -3.53 1.19
CA HIS A 48 -1.59 -4.15 1.01
C HIS A 48 -0.52 -3.13 0.62
N LEU A 49 -0.85 -2.17 -0.26
CA LEU A 49 0.05 -1.07 -0.61
C LEU A 49 0.35 -0.18 0.60
N ILE A 50 -0.65 0.17 1.40
CA ILE A 50 -0.49 0.97 2.62
C ILE A 50 0.42 0.25 3.62
N GLN A 51 0.19 -1.03 3.88
CA GLN A 51 1.02 -1.84 4.78
C GLN A 51 2.47 -1.91 4.29
N LYS A 52 2.69 -2.12 3.00
CA LYS A 52 4.02 -2.12 2.40
C LYS A 52 4.74 -0.78 2.59
N ASN A 53 4.05 0.33 2.36
CA ASN A 53 4.60 1.67 2.55
C ASN A 53 4.95 1.95 4.02
N ILE A 54 4.10 1.53 4.96
CA ILE A 54 4.38 1.66 6.40
C ILE A 54 5.62 0.83 6.77
N ALA A 55 5.72 -0.41 6.28
CA ALA A 55 6.87 -1.28 6.55
C ALA A 55 8.20 -0.74 5.97
N GLN A 56 8.13 0.04 4.90
CA GLN A 56 9.30 0.71 4.29
C GLN A 56 9.62 2.05 4.94
N THR A 57 8.73 2.59 5.79
CA THR A 57 8.96 3.85 6.48
C THR A 57 10.02 3.65 7.56
N PRO A 58 11.02 4.54 7.67
CA PRO A 58 12.03 4.42 8.70
C PRO A 58 11.42 4.56 10.10
N GLU A 59 11.90 3.75 11.04
CA GLU A 59 11.48 3.81 12.43
C GLU A 59 11.74 5.19 13.05
N VAL A 60 12.87 5.80 12.67
CA VAL A 60 13.26 7.13 13.12
C VAL A 60 13.20 8.12 11.97
N ARG A 61 12.45 9.22 12.17
CA ARG A 61 12.43 10.36 11.27
C ARG A 61 13.61 11.29 11.53
N SER A 62 14.79 10.91 11.06
CA SER A 62 16.05 11.61 11.34
C SER A 62 16.00 13.12 11.07
N ASP A 63 15.37 13.55 9.99
CA ASP A 63 15.27 14.98 9.63
C ASP A 63 14.48 15.78 10.67
N LEU A 64 13.40 15.21 11.20
CA LEU A 64 12.59 15.84 12.23
C LEU A 64 13.38 15.95 13.54
N VAL A 65 14.11 14.89 13.90
CA VAL A 65 14.95 14.87 15.09
C VAL A 65 16.06 15.91 14.98
N ALA A 66 16.73 16.00 13.83
CA ALA A 66 17.78 16.98 13.58
C ALA A 66 17.25 18.41 13.72
N LYS A 67 16.10 18.72 13.11
CA LYS A 67 15.46 20.04 13.23
C LYS A 67 15.09 20.40 14.67
N LEU A 68 14.56 19.44 15.43
CA LEU A 68 14.21 19.65 16.84
C LEU A 68 15.45 19.88 17.70
N LYS A 69 16.53 19.11 17.49
CA LYS A 69 17.81 19.31 18.18
C LYS A 69 18.36 20.71 17.92
N GLU A 70 18.40 21.14 16.66
CA GLU A 70 18.86 22.47 16.30
C GLU A 70 18.03 23.58 16.97
N SER A 71 16.70 23.43 17.00
CA SER A 71 15.80 24.38 17.68
C SER A 71 16.06 24.44 19.19
N ILE A 72 16.37 23.30 19.82
CA ILE A 72 16.72 23.22 21.24
C ILE A 72 18.07 23.90 21.50
N ASP A 73 19.08 23.60 20.68
CA ASP A 73 20.43 24.17 20.81
C ASP A 73 20.43 25.69 20.65
N LYS A 74 19.56 26.23 19.79
CA LYS A 74 19.35 27.67 19.60
C LYS A 74 18.51 28.32 20.70
N GLY A 75 17.90 27.56 21.60
CA GLY A 75 16.96 28.07 22.61
C GLY A 75 15.62 28.53 22.04
N GLU A 76 15.32 28.20 20.78
CA GLU A 76 14.08 28.55 20.08
C GLU A 76 12.97 27.52 20.37
N TYR A 77 13.30 26.39 20.98
CA TYR A 77 12.34 25.39 21.39
C TYR A 77 11.57 25.84 22.63
N GLN A 78 10.40 26.43 22.42
CA GLN A 78 9.53 26.91 23.49
C GLN A 78 8.24 26.10 23.55
N VAL A 79 8.03 25.41 24.67
CA VAL A 79 6.81 24.66 24.97
C VAL A 79 6.22 25.19 26.26
N SER A 80 4.95 25.57 26.23
CA SER A 80 4.26 26.07 27.42
C SER A 80 3.87 24.93 28.37
N SER A 81 3.71 25.24 29.66
CA SER A 81 3.21 24.29 30.66
C SER A 81 1.82 23.74 30.30
N GLU A 82 0.98 24.56 29.67
CA GLU A 82 -0.33 24.15 29.15
C GLU A 82 -0.20 23.09 28.05
N GLN A 83 0.72 23.27 27.09
CA GLN A 83 0.95 22.29 26.02
C GLN A 83 1.43 20.95 26.58
N VAL A 84 2.29 20.98 27.61
CA VAL A 84 2.74 19.76 28.30
C VAL A 84 1.57 19.06 28.98
N ALA A 85 0.79 19.79 29.79
CA ALA A 85 -0.36 19.23 30.50
C ALA A 85 -1.41 18.65 29.53
N HIS A 86 -1.69 19.35 28.44
CA HIS A 86 -2.58 18.87 27.39
C HIS A 86 -2.11 17.54 26.80
N ARG A 87 -0.82 17.42 26.46
CA ARG A 87 -0.26 16.17 25.90
C ARG A 87 -0.32 15.01 26.90
N MET A 88 -0.10 15.27 28.18
CA MET A 88 -0.23 14.26 29.24
C MET A 88 -1.66 13.73 29.34
N LEU A 89 -2.66 14.63 29.36
CA LEU A 89 -4.07 14.26 29.44
C LEU A 89 -4.53 13.49 28.20
N VAL A 90 -4.20 13.99 27.00
CA VAL A 90 -4.52 13.29 25.75
C VAL A 90 -3.93 11.88 25.75
N ARG A 91 -2.67 11.72 26.19
CA ARG A 91 -2.04 10.39 26.24
C ARG A 91 -2.76 9.46 27.21
N SER A 92 -3.09 9.94 28.41
CA SER A 92 -3.83 9.18 29.43
C SER A 92 -5.21 8.71 28.94
N LEU A 93 -5.92 9.57 28.17
CA LEU A 93 -7.21 9.21 27.57
C LEU A 93 -7.07 8.14 26.50
N VAL A 94 -6.06 8.26 25.61
CA VAL A 94 -5.79 7.24 24.58
C VAL A 94 -5.45 5.90 25.21
N ASP A 95 -4.57 5.88 26.21
CA ASP A 95 -4.18 4.65 26.88
C ASP A 95 -5.38 3.95 27.55
N ARG A 96 -6.35 4.72 28.08
CA ARG A 96 -7.61 4.17 28.63
C ARG A 96 -8.52 3.58 27.55
N ILE A 97 -8.61 4.20 26.38
CA ILE A 97 -9.50 3.77 25.30
C ILE A 97 -8.95 2.53 24.57
N VAL A 98 -7.64 2.47 24.37
CA VAL A 98 -6.97 1.40 23.61
C VAL A 98 -6.53 0.24 24.51
N GLY A 99 -6.23 0.52 25.79
CA GLY A 99 -5.78 -0.47 26.76
C GLY A 99 -6.89 -1.04 27.67
N GLY A 100 -8.16 -0.68 27.41
CA GLY A 100 -9.34 -1.27 28.06
C GLY A 100 -9.93 -2.42 27.27
#